data_AF-A0A1Q8ZQG2-F1
#
_entry.id   AF-A0A1Q8ZQG2-F1
#
_cell.length_a   1.000
_cell.length_b   1.000
_cell.length_c   1.000
_cell.angle_alpha   90.00
_cell.angle_beta   90.00
_cell.angle_gamma   90.00
#
_symmetry.space_group_name_H-M   'P 1'
#
loop_
_entity.id
_entity.type
_entity.pdbx_description
1 polymer ?
#
loop_
_entity_poly.entity_id
_entity_poly.type
_entity_poly.pdbx_seq_one_letter_code
_entity_poly.pdbx_strand_id
1 'polypeptide(L)'
;MSLAWRFDESVAQPMQDLHAIGMSETDVTTLIEAFLVCGFWRVALDDGLFYFTEHTFKIFEMEPHTGPINFTSLLQAIHPDDQTMMLDTFQVSMETRQTYHCIYRLITKKKSVKWVRSVGFHQINAEGTPEVRGMTHELFQHVSSAAFMVPPKCAPSEDPKPTE
;
A
#
# COMPACT_ATOMS: atom_id res chain seq x y z
N MET A 1 -8.30 45.35 -6.53
CA MET A 1 -9.26 44.73 -5.59
C MET A 1 -8.53 43.62 -4.86
N SER A 2 -8.33 43.78 -3.55
CA SER A 2 -7.47 42.93 -2.72
C SER A 2 -8.24 41.69 -2.23
N LEU A 3 -7.80 40.49 -2.61
CA LEU A 3 -8.19 39.24 -1.95
C LEU A 3 -7.46 39.17 -0.61
N ALA A 4 -8.02 39.85 0.40
CA ALA A 4 -7.59 39.69 1.78
C ALA A 4 -8.13 38.35 2.29
N TRP A 5 -7.29 37.32 2.28
CA TRP A 5 -7.53 36.09 3.02
C TRP A 5 -7.72 36.46 4.49
N ARG A 6 -8.94 36.31 5.00
CA ARG A 6 -9.23 36.46 6.43
C ARG A 6 -9.03 35.10 7.07
N PHE A 7 -7.92 34.91 7.77
CA PHE A 7 -7.80 33.82 8.72
C PHE A 7 -8.61 34.20 9.96
N ASP A 8 -9.57 33.36 10.33
CA ASP A 8 -10.20 33.43 11.64
C ASP A 8 -9.24 32.77 12.64
N GLU A 9 -8.52 33.60 13.40
CA GLU A 9 -7.53 33.16 14.38
C GLU A 9 -8.17 32.61 15.69
N SER A 10 -9.50 32.53 15.78
CA SER A 10 -10.18 32.32 17.07
C SER A 10 -10.62 30.89 17.37
N VAL A 11 -10.31 29.89 16.55
CA VAL A 11 -10.97 28.58 16.72
C VAL A 11 -10.05 27.50 17.26
N ALA A 12 -10.11 27.30 18.58
CA ALA A 12 -9.82 26.00 19.18
C ALA A 12 -10.89 25.00 18.70
N GLN A 13 -10.70 24.46 17.50
CA GLN A 13 -11.55 23.38 16.99
C GLN A 13 -11.16 22.07 17.69
N PRO A 14 -12.12 21.20 18.03
CA PRO A 14 -11.81 19.85 18.49
C PRO A 14 -10.99 19.11 17.43
N MET A 15 -10.22 18.10 17.86
CA MET A 15 -9.47 17.22 16.94
C MET A 15 -10.44 16.64 15.90
N GLN A 16 -10.19 16.94 14.63
CA GLN A 16 -11.01 16.42 13.53
C GLN A 16 -10.51 15.03 13.14
N ASP A 17 -11.44 14.08 13.00
CA ASP A 17 -11.16 12.80 12.35
C ASP A 17 -11.39 12.90 10.83
N LEU A 18 -11.14 11.80 10.11
CA LEU A 18 -11.31 11.75 8.65
C LEU A 18 -12.73 12.13 8.21
N HIS A 19 -13.75 11.67 8.94
CA HIS A 19 -15.13 11.94 8.60
C HIS A 19 -15.49 13.41 8.85
N ALA A 20 -14.99 14.01 9.94
CA ALA A 20 -15.22 15.41 10.30
C ALA A 20 -14.67 16.40 9.26
N ILE A 21 -13.64 16.02 8.49
CA ILE A 21 -13.11 16.80 7.36
C ILE A 21 -13.73 16.42 6.02
N GLY A 22 -14.75 15.57 6.00
CA GLY A 22 -15.45 15.16 4.78
C GLY A 22 -14.68 14.17 3.91
N MET A 23 -13.72 13.42 4.48
CA MET A 23 -13.00 12.38 3.75
C MET A 23 -13.69 11.01 3.89
N SER A 24 -13.86 10.34 2.74
CA SER A 24 -14.31 8.96 2.65
C SER A 24 -13.13 7.97 2.65
N GLU A 25 -13.42 6.68 2.86
CA GLU A 25 -12.43 5.61 2.70
C GLU A 25 -11.86 5.55 1.28
N THR A 26 -12.67 5.90 0.27
CA THR A 26 -12.25 6.00 -1.13
C THR A 26 -11.24 7.13 -1.32
N ASP A 27 -11.44 8.29 -0.69
CA ASP A 27 -10.50 9.41 -0.76
C ASP A 27 -9.17 9.02 -0.14
N VAL A 28 -9.21 8.39 1.05
CA VAL A 28 -8.02 7.90 1.74
C VAL A 28 -7.26 6.89 0.87
N THR A 29 -7.94 5.90 0.30
CA THR A 29 -7.31 4.88 -0.55
C THR A 29 -6.70 5.51 -1.80
N THR A 30 -7.44 6.39 -2.48
CA THR A 30 -6.98 7.09 -3.69
C THR A 30 -5.74 7.94 -3.40
N LEU A 31 -5.74 8.67 -2.29
CA LEU A 31 -4.60 9.51 -1.90
C LEU A 31 -3.39 8.69 -1.49
N ILE A 32 -3.56 7.56 -0.80
CA ILE A 32 -2.46 6.65 -0.44
C ILE A 32 -1.82 6.07 -1.70
N GLU A 33 -2.62 5.59 -2.66
CA GLU A 33 -2.11 5.05 -3.93
C GLU A 33 -1.43 6.12 -4.80
N ALA A 34 -1.87 7.38 -4.70
CA ALA A 34 -1.19 8.50 -5.36
C ALA A 34 0.09 8.94 -4.64
N PHE A 35 0.17 8.75 -3.32
CA PHE A 35 1.29 9.18 -2.49
C PHE A 35 2.44 8.15 -2.45
N LEU A 36 2.11 6.86 -2.46
CA LEU A 36 3.08 5.76 -2.34
C LEU A 36 2.88 4.73 -3.46
N VAL A 37 3.99 4.15 -3.93
CA VAL A 37 3.92 2.89 -4.67
C VAL A 37 3.61 1.78 -3.66
N CYS A 38 2.32 1.55 -3.40
CA CYS A 38 1.85 0.56 -2.45
C CYS A 38 0.91 -0.47 -3.08
N GLY A 39 0.92 -1.67 -2.51
CA GLY A 39 -0.02 -2.73 -2.80
C GLY A 39 -0.54 -3.38 -1.52
N PHE A 40 -1.61 -4.13 -1.66
CA PHE A 40 -2.25 -4.83 -0.56
C PHE A 40 -2.07 -6.33 -0.72
N TRP A 41 -2.06 -7.02 0.42
CA TRP A 41 -1.94 -8.47 0.45
C TRP A 41 -2.71 -9.04 1.63
N ARG A 42 -3.08 -10.31 1.51
CA ARG A 42 -3.52 -11.12 2.63
C ARG A 42 -2.89 -12.50 2.57
N VAL A 43 -2.74 -13.16 3.71
CA VAL A 43 -2.33 -14.56 3.80
C VAL A 43 -3.34 -15.33 4.64
N ALA A 44 -3.88 -16.40 4.07
CA ALA A 44 -4.69 -17.36 4.82
C ALA A 44 -3.74 -18.24 5.65
N LEU A 45 -3.95 -18.31 6.96
CA LEU A 45 -3.00 -18.99 7.86
C LEU A 45 -3.20 -20.51 7.89
N ASP A 46 -4.33 -21.01 7.41
CA ASP A 46 -4.62 -22.45 7.36
C ASP A 46 -3.75 -23.17 6.31
N ASP A 47 -3.53 -22.55 5.15
CA ASP A 47 -2.79 -23.13 4.03
C ASP A 47 -1.53 -22.32 3.62
N GLY A 48 -1.31 -21.15 4.22
CA GLY A 48 -0.15 -20.30 3.95
C GLY A 48 -0.19 -19.61 2.59
N LEU A 49 -1.37 -19.50 1.98
CA LEU A 49 -1.54 -18.91 0.66
C LEU A 49 -1.68 -17.39 0.71
N PHE A 50 -0.84 -16.70 -0.06
CA PHE A 50 -0.84 -15.25 -0.19
C PHE A 50 -1.68 -14.81 -1.38
N TYR A 51 -2.41 -13.71 -1.21
CA TYR A 51 -3.22 -13.10 -2.25
C TYR A 51 -2.79 -11.65 -2.40
N PHE A 52 -2.44 -11.27 -3.61
CA PHE A 52 -1.85 -9.97 -3.93
C PHE A 52 -2.79 -9.14 -4.79
N THR A 53 -2.80 -7.82 -4.57
CA THR A 53 -3.29 -6.90 -5.59
C THR A 53 -2.28 -6.77 -6.73
N GLU A 54 -2.72 -6.26 -7.88
CA GLU A 54 -1.84 -6.03 -9.03
C GLU A 54 -0.63 -5.14 -8.68
N HIS A 55 -0.82 -4.14 -7.82
CA HIS A 55 0.28 -3.29 -7.33
C HIS A 55 1.31 -4.06 -6.51
N THR A 56 0.88 -5.03 -5.71
CA THR A 56 1.82 -5.89 -4.98
C THR A 56 2.65 -6.72 -5.96
N PHE A 57 2.04 -7.33 -7.00
CA PHE A 57 2.81 -8.00 -8.05
C PHE A 57 3.84 -7.07 -8.72
N LYS A 58 3.48 -5.82 -9.00
CA LYS A 58 4.40 -4.82 -9.56
C LYS A 58 5.57 -4.49 -8.62
N ILE A 59 5.31 -4.32 -7.32
CA ILE A 59 6.37 -4.04 -6.32
C ILE A 59 7.38 -5.20 -6.28
N PHE A 60 6.87 -6.43 -6.26
CA PHE A 60 7.66 -7.67 -6.23
C PHE A 60 8.24 -8.07 -7.60
N GLU A 61 7.95 -7.31 -8.67
CA GLU A 61 8.32 -7.62 -10.05
C GLU A 61 7.95 -9.05 -10.49
N MET A 62 6.80 -9.53 -10.01
CA MET A 62 6.22 -10.83 -10.35
C MET A 62 5.17 -10.65 -11.44
N GLU A 63 4.99 -11.67 -12.30
CA GLU A 63 3.91 -11.64 -13.29
C GLU A 63 2.55 -11.72 -12.59
N PRO A 64 1.63 -10.75 -12.80
CA PRO A 64 0.31 -10.79 -12.19
C PRO A 64 -0.49 -12.00 -12.70
N HIS A 65 -1.13 -12.71 -11.78
CA HIS A 65 -2.06 -13.77 -12.13
C HIS A 65 -3.22 -13.83 -11.16
N THR A 66 -4.27 -14.53 -11.55
CA THR A 66 -5.39 -14.84 -10.66
C THR A 66 -4.99 -15.94 -9.67
N GLY A 67 -5.55 -15.87 -8.47
CA GLY A 67 -5.32 -16.86 -7.42
C GLY A 67 -4.10 -16.58 -6.54
N PRO A 68 -3.82 -17.49 -5.60
CA PRO A 68 -2.81 -17.28 -4.60
C PRO A 68 -1.39 -17.59 -5.08
N ILE A 69 -0.41 -17.04 -4.38
CA ILE A 69 0.99 -17.45 -4.43
C ILE A 69 1.34 -18.20 -3.14
N ASN A 70 2.24 -19.18 -3.26
CA ASN A 70 2.79 -19.83 -2.09
C ASN A 70 3.91 -18.98 -1.48
N PHE A 71 4.18 -19.19 -0.20
CA PHE A 71 5.20 -18.47 0.55
C PHE A 71 6.63 -18.70 0.01
N THR A 72 6.92 -19.85 -0.58
CA THR A 72 8.22 -20.13 -1.22
C THR A 72 8.48 -19.21 -2.41
N SER A 73 7.47 -18.94 -3.24
CA SER A 73 7.59 -17.99 -4.36
C SER A 73 7.84 -16.57 -3.86
N LEU A 74 7.21 -16.18 -2.74
CA LEU A 74 7.46 -14.90 -2.08
C LEU A 74 8.90 -14.79 -1.56
N LEU A 75 9.38 -15.82 -0.87
CA LEU A 75 10.76 -15.92 -0.36
C LEU A 75 11.81 -15.75 -1.46
N GLN A 76 11.56 -16.30 -2.65
CA GLN A 76 12.48 -16.18 -3.80
C GLN A 76 12.64 -14.75 -4.31
N ALA A 77 11.63 -13.88 -4.11
CA ALA A 77 11.73 -12.48 -4.45
C ALA A 77 12.52 -11.66 -3.42
N ILE A 78 12.71 -12.21 -2.22
CA ILE A 78 13.34 -11.54 -1.08
C ILE A 78 14.85 -11.83 -1.08
N HIS A 79 15.64 -10.80 -0.78
CA HIS A 79 17.09 -10.89 -0.73
C HIS A 79 17.52 -12.01 0.24
N PRO A 80 18.45 -12.91 -0.14
CA PRO A 80 18.86 -14.07 0.66
C PRO A 80 19.19 -13.74 2.11
N ASP A 81 19.96 -12.67 2.33
CA ASP A 81 20.31 -12.17 3.67
C ASP A 81 19.11 -11.81 4.56
N ASP A 82 17.97 -11.45 3.97
CA ASP A 82 16.77 -11.01 4.68
C ASP A 82 15.76 -12.16 4.87
N GLN A 83 15.94 -13.31 4.21
CA GLN A 83 14.98 -14.42 4.25
C GLN A 83 14.84 -15.02 5.65
N THR A 84 15.95 -15.18 6.38
CA THR A 84 15.91 -15.72 7.75
C THR A 84 15.17 -14.78 8.70
N MET A 85 15.48 -13.47 8.65
CA MET A 85 14.78 -12.46 9.46
C MET A 85 13.28 -12.43 9.17
N MET A 86 12.90 -12.54 7.90
CA MET A 86 11.50 -12.53 7.49
C MET A 86 10.75 -13.79 7.98
N LEU A 87 11.39 -14.97 7.89
CA LEU A 87 10.85 -16.22 8.44
C LEU A 87 10.62 -16.11 9.95
N ASP A 88 11.63 -15.69 10.70
CA ASP A 88 11.56 -15.56 12.15
C ASP A 88 10.48 -14.55 12.57
N THR A 89 10.41 -13.40 11.88
CA THR A 89 9.40 -12.37 12.17
C THR A 89 7.99 -12.85 11.87
N PHE A 90 7.82 -13.59 10.76
CA PHE A 90 6.53 -14.15 10.41
C PHE A 90 6.10 -15.22 11.42
N GLN A 91 7.02 -16.11 11.82
CA GLN A 91 6.75 -17.11 12.86
C GLN A 91 6.35 -16.47 14.18
N VAL A 92 7.12 -15.50 14.68
CA VAL A 92 6.79 -14.78 15.92
C VAL A 92 5.44 -14.09 15.81
N SER A 93 5.18 -13.39 14.70
CA SER A 93 3.89 -12.73 14.46
C SER A 93 2.73 -13.72 14.53
N MET A 94 2.87 -14.92 13.95
CA MET A 94 1.87 -15.98 14.00
C MET A 94 1.64 -16.50 15.42
N GLU A 95 2.72 -16.80 16.16
CA GLU A 95 2.64 -17.34 17.51
C GLU A 95 2.02 -16.34 18.49
N THR A 96 2.38 -15.06 18.39
CA THR A 96 1.93 -14.02 19.33
C THR A 96 0.70 -13.26 18.85
N ARG A 97 0.24 -13.50 17.61
CA ARG A 97 -0.80 -12.71 16.92
C ARG A 97 -0.54 -11.20 16.93
N GLN A 98 0.74 -10.83 16.88
CA GLN A 98 1.15 -9.42 16.87
C GLN A 98 1.24 -8.90 15.45
N THR A 99 1.07 -7.58 15.29
CA THR A 99 1.24 -6.88 14.02
C THR A 99 2.58 -7.26 13.38
N TYR A 100 2.52 -7.75 12.15
CA TYR A 100 3.68 -7.94 11.30
C TYR A 100 4.17 -6.57 10.81
N HIS A 101 5.46 -6.28 10.97
CA HIS A 101 6.08 -5.08 10.44
C HIS A 101 7.54 -5.35 10.12
N CYS A 102 7.86 -5.40 8.82
CA CYS A 102 9.22 -5.62 8.34
C CYS A 102 9.64 -4.55 7.34
N ILE A 103 10.94 -4.25 7.35
CA ILE A 103 11.63 -3.52 6.28
C ILE A 103 12.70 -4.47 5.74
N TYR A 104 12.66 -4.77 4.45
CA TYR A 104 13.54 -5.75 3.83
C TYR A 104 13.79 -5.42 2.36
N ARG A 105 14.71 -6.18 1.77
CA ARG A 105 15.16 -6.04 0.39
C ARG A 105 14.49 -7.07 -0.52
N LEU A 106 14.08 -6.61 -1.69
CA LEU A 106 13.70 -7.44 -2.83
C LEU A 106 14.83 -7.48 -3.85
N ILE A 107 14.96 -8.61 -4.55
CA ILE A 107 15.82 -8.75 -5.73
C ILE A 107 14.97 -8.44 -6.97
N THR A 108 15.38 -7.44 -7.75
CA THR A 108 14.71 -7.10 -9.00
C THR A 108 15.13 -8.05 -10.13
N LYS A 109 14.36 -8.09 -11.22
CA LYS A 109 14.71 -8.81 -12.47
C LYS A 109 16.07 -8.36 -13.02
N LYS A 110 16.52 -7.14 -12.70
CA LYS A 110 17.81 -6.57 -13.11
C LYS A 110 18.95 -6.84 -12.11
N LYS A 111 18.74 -7.70 -11.10
CA LYS A 111 19.67 -7.93 -9.97
C LYS A 111 20.01 -6.67 -9.17
N SER A 112 19.17 -5.63 -9.25
CA SER A 112 19.25 -4.51 -8.32
C SER A 112 18.47 -4.83 -7.04
N VAL A 113 18.70 -4.03 -6.00
CA VAL A 113 18.00 -4.14 -4.72
C VAL A 113 16.95 -3.05 -4.61
N LYS A 114 15.74 -3.45 -4.21
CA LYS A 114 14.64 -2.55 -3.85
C LYS A 114 14.33 -2.70 -2.37
N TRP A 115 14.21 -1.59 -1.64
CA TRP A 115 13.76 -1.62 -0.25
C TRP A 115 12.24 -1.54 -0.19
N VAL A 116 11.63 -2.35 0.65
CA VAL A 116 10.18 -2.31 0.89
C VAL A 116 9.90 -2.30 2.38
N ARG A 117 8.79 -1.66 2.74
CA ARG A 117 8.19 -1.80 4.07
C ARG A 117 6.87 -2.53 3.92
N SER A 118 6.67 -3.55 4.74
CA SER A 118 5.45 -4.34 4.76
C SER A 118 4.89 -4.38 6.17
N VAL A 119 3.60 -4.11 6.30
CA VAL A 119 2.88 -4.13 7.57
C VAL A 119 1.60 -4.95 7.42
N GLY A 120 1.22 -5.69 8.46
CA GLY A 120 -0.01 -6.46 8.47
C GLY A 120 -0.52 -6.75 9.87
N PHE A 121 -1.82 -6.96 10.00
CA PHE A 121 -2.49 -7.27 11.26
C PHE A 121 -3.28 -8.57 11.15
N HIS A 122 -3.38 -9.27 12.27
CA HIS A 122 -4.13 -10.52 12.39
C HIS A 122 -5.62 -10.24 12.52
N GLN A 123 -6.44 -11.08 11.89
CA GLN A 123 -7.89 -11.07 12.04
C GLN A 123 -8.50 -12.43 11.67
N ILE A 124 -9.79 -12.58 11.93
CA ILE A 124 -10.61 -13.69 11.45
C ILE A 124 -11.51 -13.16 10.34
N ASN A 125 -11.55 -13.83 9.19
CA ASN A 125 -12.41 -13.42 8.08
C ASN A 125 -13.89 -13.82 8.31
N ALA A 126 -14.77 -13.51 7.35
CA ALA A 126 -16.20 -13.79 7.47
C ALA A 126 -16.51 -15.30 7.53
N GLU A 127 -15.64 -16.12 6.97
CA GLU A 127 -15.73 -17.58 6.92
C GLU A 127 -15.17 -18.25 8.19
N GLY A 128 -14.62 -17.49 9.14
CA GLY A 128 -14.02 -18.02 10.38
C GLY A 128 -12.56 -18.46 10.23
N THR A 129 -11.93 -18.21 9.08
CA THR A 129 -10.53 -18.54 8.81
C THR A 129 -9.60 -17.45 9.34
N PRO A 130 -8.53 -17.81 10.07
CA PRO A 130 -7.51 -16.86 10.49
C PRO A 130 -6.69 -16.37 9.29
N GLU A 131 -6.49 -15.05 9.22
CA GLU A 131 -5.69 -14.42 8.18
C GLU A 131 -4.89 -13.23 8.71
N VAL A 132 -3.85 -12.85 7.97
CA VAL A 132 -3.19 -11.55 8.12
C VAL A 132 -3.51 -10.72 6.90
N ARG A 133 -3.97 -9.48 7.10
CA ARG A 133 -4.14 -8.48 6.04
C ARG A 133 -3.11 -7.39 6.19
N GLY A 134 -2.56 -6.94 5.08
CA GLY A 134 -1.48 -5.97 5.10
C GLY A 134 -1.33 -5.17 3.83
N MET A 135 -0.38 -4.26 3.90
CA MET A 135 0.10 -3.48 2.77
C MET A 135 1.61 -3.56 2.68
N THR A 136 2.13 -3.48 1.47
CA THR A 136 3.56 -3.34 1.20
C THR A 136 3.74 -2.10 0.34
N HIS A 137 4.72 -1.26 0.67
CA HIS A 137 5.08 -0.15 -0.19
C HIS A 137 6.59 -0.12 -0.44
N GLU A 138 6.94 0.32 -1.64
CA GLU A 138 8.32 0.57 -2.03
C GLU A 138 8.86 1.78 -1.25
N LEU A 139 10.06 1.63 -0.69
CA LEU A 139 10.84 2.72 -0.11
C LEU A 139 11.72 3.28 -1.22
N PHE A 140 11.46 4.50 -1.64
CA PHE A 140 12.32 5.18 -2.61
C PHE A 140 13.73 5.30 -2.05
N GLN A 141 14.74 5.04 -2.89
CA GLN A 141 16.08 5.55 -2.62
C GLN A 141 15.96 7.06 -2.44
N HIS A 142 16.52 7.58 -1.35
CA HIS A 142 16.45 8.99 -0.95
C HIS A 142 16.53 9.94 -2.17
N VAL A 143 15.40 10.47 -2.61
CA VAL A 143 15.33 11.43 -3.72
C VAL A 143 15.40 12.81 -3.09
N SER A 144 16.42 13.59 -3.41
CA SER A 144 16.47 15.01 -3.06
C SER A 144 15.18 15.69 -3.53
N SER A 145 14.61 16.55 -2.69
CA SER A 145 13.29 17.19 -2.81
C SER A 145 12.77 17.36 -4.25
N ALA A 146 11.63 16.75 -4.55
CA ALA A 146 10.89 16.94 -5.80
C ALA A 146 9.41 17.21 -5.49
N ALA A 147 8.76 18.07 -6.27
CA ALA A 147 7.33 18.36 -6.20
C ALA A 147 6.64 17.80 -7.45
N PHE A 148 5.54 17.06 -7.25
CA PHE A 148 4.71 16.52 -8.32
C PHE A 148 3.27 17.03 -8.16
N MET A 149 2.62 17.41 -9.27
CA MET A 149 1.18 17.72 -9.30
C MET A 149 0.45 16.57 -9.98
N VAL A 150 -0.57 16.00 -9.33
CA VAL A 150 -1.46 15.00 -9.92
C VAL A 150 -2.58 15.73 -10.66
N PRO A 151 -2.70 15.61 -12.01
CA PRO A 151 -3.80 16.22 -12.72
C PRO A 151 -5.13 15.52 -12.37
N PRO A 152 -6.25 16.25 -12.20
CA PRO A 152 -7.55 15.64 -11.96
C PRO A 152 -7.96 14.73 -13.14
N LYS A 153 -8.63 13.61 -12.84
CA LYS A 153 -9.20 12.71 -13.88
C LYS A 153 -10.04 13.53 -14.85
N CYS A 154 -9.71 13.49 -16.15
CA CYS A 154 -10.45 14.18 -17.20
C CYS A 154 -11.95 13.88 -17.10
N ALA A 155 -12.78 14.92 -16.99
CA ALA A 155 -14.19 14.83 -17.32
C ALA A 155 -14.34 14.46 -18.81
N PRO A 156 -15.40 13.73 -19.20
CA PRO A 156 -15.62 13.36 -20.59
C PRO A 156 -15.71 14.61 -21.47
N SER A 157 -15.05 14.55 -22.63
CA SER A 157 -15.05 15.63 -23.62
C SER A 157 -16.47 15.96 -24.07
N GLU A 158 -16.90 17.21 -23.91
CA GLU A 158 -18.05 17.72 -24.66
C GLU A 158 -17.64 17.78 -26.13
N ASP A 159 -18.28 16.95 -26.96
CA ASP A 159 -18.14 17.04 -28.41
C ASP A 159 -18.58 18.44 -28.88
N PRO A 160 -17.83 19.10 -29.78
CA PRO A 160 -18.23 20.39 -30.31
C PRO A 160 -19.50 20.22 -31.15
N LYS A 161 -20.55 20.96 -30.81
CA LYS A 161 -21.76 21.08 -31.65
C LYS A 161 -21.35 21.56 -33.06
N PRO A 162 -21.94 20.99 -34.12
CA PRO A 162 -21.66 21.42 -35.48
C PRO A 162 -22.17 22.86 -35.68
N THR A 163 -21.29 23.73 -36.13
CA THR A 163 -21.65 25.02 -36.75
C THR A 163 -22.35 24.77 -38.08
N GLU A 164 -23.39 25.59 -38.35
CA GLU A 164 -24.34 25.57 -39.47
C GLU A 164 -23.80 25.17 -40.85
#